data_AF-A0A9E7K4R5-F1
#
_entry.id   AF-A0A9E7K4R5-F1
#
_cell.length_a   1.000
_cell.length_b   1.000
_cell.length_c   1.000
_cell.angle_alpha   90.00
_cell.angle_beta   90.00
_cell.angle_gamma   90.00
#
_symmetry.space_group_name_H-M   'P 1'
#
loop_
_entity.id
_entity.type
_entity.pdbx_description
1 polymer ?
#
loop_
_entity_poly.entity_id
_entity_poly.type
_entity_poly.pdbx_seq_one_letter_code
_entity_poly.pdbx_strand_id
1 'polypeptide(L)'
;MASSSKSHRPRSKRDDDSDEEGVRGGAASLPDLLHFCSRAETLISELLCLSDRVPPEFLNPHFESVLFDLRYFDSPSMFESRIEGNIRLEALEDQLRESCSAFMHRFFLLANGAVVYHMELLKYLNELQEGLYVQCTLDRVLDDECGRQLLAESIQLFGCLLLLVEHRMGGFLREKILVAYLRYTHCFDYPNIKQICSFCRAHRPISDKILDVSPLSLRSAIILIEKPEYILARFPFPKLVVDAIISRLRSDDLYDQACHYPDPQHRTVALSLQARYLYILLLYSTEFLHDGFVMREIVDRFFKDHWVVPIFLHYAVDLLASWDAYKEAKLSISSCHSPTLIRDRCHNHCSKVRHILSKIDLVLTGSVLTKDYVLDRFQNLLSLVRNCNVALRWLLLHRISIERKFREIVTSVGISEQVDDDCLLVLLLKTSQLEFKVKELIVELLENKEALWNEKKHGASECIEELSGHCSGSWASPCKTKNESLKDWFGKLSQEVCLLDHRRAGTSGRIIYRMISTLKDIEKFHQGRSYHPEG
;
A
#
# COMPACT_ATOMS: atom_id res chain seq x y z
N MET A 1 -5.30 -46.82 64.22
CA MET A 1 -5.22 -48.20 63.66
C MET A 1 -4.81 -48.04 62.20
N ALA A 2 -3.52 -48.11 61.88
CA ALA A 2 -2.86 -49.28 61.25
C ALA A 2 -3.59 -49.72 59.97
N SER A 3 -3.01 -49.86 58.76
CA SER A 3 -1.62 -49.91 58.31
C SER A 3 -1.58 -50.06 56.76
N SER A 4 -0.54 -49.49 56.14
CA SER A 4 0.28 -50.02 55.02
C SER A 4 -0.22 -50.14 53.55
N SER A 5 0.32 -49.24 52.72
CA SER A 5 1.24 -49.43 51.55
C SER A 5 0.93 -50.37 50.35
N LYS A 6 0.93 -49.79 49.13
CA LYS A 6 1.74 -50.10 47.89
C LYS A 6 1.00 -49.62 46.62
N SER A 7 1.48 -48.60 45.90
CA SER A 7 2.39 -48.62 44.71
C SER A 7 1.87 -49.39 43.48
N HIS A 8 1.55 -48.67 42.38
CA HIS A 8 2.02 -48.93 40.98
C HIS A 8 1.44 -47.89 39.97
N ARG A 9 2.33 -47.20 39.22
CA ARG A 9 2.07 -46.57 37.89
C ARG A 9 2.20 -47.68 36.81
N PRO A 10 1.71 -47.56 35.54
CA PRO A 10 1.64 -46.34 34.71
C PRO A 10 0.38 -46.20 33.80
N ARG A 11 0.15 -45.01 33.24
CA ARG A 11 -0.81 -44.79 32.12
C ARG A 11 -0.03 -44.76 30.80
N SER A 12 -0.35 -45.68 29.88
CA SER A 12 0.03 -45.62 28.47
C SER A 12 -1.20 -45.38 27.58
N LYS A 13 -1.01 -44.49 26.61
CA LYS A 13 -1.67 -44.32 25.30
C LYS A 13 -3.00 -45.05 25.04
N ARG A 14 -4.01 -44.26 24.62
CA ARG A 14 -4.81 -44.51 23.41
C ARG A 14 -5.12 -43.18 22.74
N ASP A 15 -4.75 -43.11 21.46
CA ASP A 15 -5.30 -42.24 20.44
C ASP A 15 -6.78 -42.60 20.23
N ASP A 16 -7.61 -41.62 19.92
CA ASP A 16 -8.63 -41.70 18.87
C ASP A 16 -9.36 -40.35 18.76
N ASP A 17 -9.01 -39.65 17.67
CA ASP A 17 -9.86 -38.88 16.77
C ASP A 17 -11.25 -38.46 17.27
N SER A 18 -11.41 -37.16 17.45
CA SER A 18 -12.71 -36.49 17.35
C SER A 18 -12.53 -35.07 16.81
N ASP A 19 -12.72 -34.96 15.50
CA ASP A 19 -13.40 -33.86 14.79
C ASP A 19 -12.80 -32.45 14.86
N GLU A 20 -11.71 -32.24 14.12
CA GLU A 20 -11.37 -30.94 13.52
C GLU A 20 -12.23 -30.67 12.27
N GLU A 21 -13.55 -30.46 12.42
CA GLU A 21 -14.42 -29.97 11.33
C GLU A 21 -15.16 -28.65 11.68
N GLY A 22 -14.61 -27.86 12.61
CA GLY A 22 -15.23 -26.61 13.07
C GLY A 22 -14.76 -25.29 12.43
N VAL A 23 -13.74 -25.28 11.55
CA VAL A 23 -13.02 -24.01 11.22
C VAL A 23 -13.09 -23.57 9.75
N ARG A 24 -13.77 -24.31 8.86
CA ARG A 24 -13.80 -23.97 7.40
C ARG A 24 -14.93 -23.05 6.93
N GLY A 25 -15.56 -22.28 7.82
CA GLY A 25 -16.65 -21.37 7.46
C GLY A 25 -16.23 -19.97 6.95
N GLY A 26 -14.97 -19.55 7.16
CA GLY A 26 -14.51 -18.19 6.81
C GLY A 26 -14.10 -17.98 5.35
N ALA A 27 -13.96 -19.06 4.57
CA ALA A 27 -13.33 -19.00 3.25
C ALA A 27 -14.28 -18.63 2.09
N ALA A 28 -15.61 -18.58 2.31
CA ALA A 28 -16.57 -18.44 1.22
C ALA A 28 -16.61 -17.02 0.61
N SER A 29 -16.40 -15.97 1.41
CA SER A 29 -16.50 -14.57 0.96
C SER A 29 -15.21 -14.00 0.35
N LEU A 30 -14.05 -14.60 0.65
CA LEU A 30 -12.74 -14.09 0.22
C LEU A 30 -12.53 -14.16 -1.30
N PRO A 31 -12.87 -15.27 -2.00
CA PRO A 31 -12.72 -15.35 -3.45
C PRO A 31 -13.56 -14.31 -4.20
N ASP A 32 -14.79 -14.07 -3.74
CA ASP A 32 -15.71 -13.10 -4.36
C ASP A 32 -15.21 -11.67 -4.18
N LEU A 33 -14.75 -11.31 -2.98
CA LEU A 33 -14.13 -10.00 -2.73
C LEU A 33 -12.86 -9.78 -3.55
N LEU A 34 -12.00 -10.79 -3.66
CA LEU A 34 -10.81 -10.72 -4.52
C LEU A 34 -11.18 -10.55 -6.00
N HIS A 35 -12.23 -11.24 -6.45
CA HIS A 35 -12.78 -11.09 -7.80
C HIS A 35 -13.34 -9.68 -8.04
N PHE A 36 -13.97 -9.05 -7.05
CA PHE A 36 -14.34 -7.64 -7.14
C PHE A 36 -13.10 -6.74 -7.28
N CYS A 37 -12.11 -6.84 -6.40
CA CYS A 37 -10.91 -6.01 -6.48
C CYS A 37 -10.21 -6.11 -7.86
N SER A 38 -9.98 -7.33 -8.33
CA SER A 38 -9.35 -7.56 -9.66
C SER A 38 -10.17 -7.02 -10.83
N ARG A 39 -11.51 -7.13 -10.78
CA ARG A 39 -12.40 -6.54 -11.80
C ARG A 39 -12.36 -5.02 -11.78
N ALA A 40 -12.34 -4.40 -10.60
CA ALA A 40 -12.24 -2.96 -10.48
C ALA A 40 -10.93 -2.42 -11.05
N GLU A 41 -9.80 -3.08 -10.77
CA GLU A 41 -8.50 -2.73 -11.36
C GLU A 41 -8.47 -2.90 -12.88
N THR A 42 -9.14 -3.94 -13.41
CA THR A 42 -9.29 -4.15 -14.86
C THR A 42 -10.09 -3.02 -15.50
N LEU A 43 -11.19 -2.60 -14.87
CA LEU A 43 -12.00 -1.47 -15.35
C LEU A 43 -11.22 -0.16 -15.31
N ILE A 44 -10.46 0.11 -14.24
CA ILE A 44 -9.60 1.30 -14.16
C ILE A 44 -8.54 1.26 -15.26
N SER A 45 -7.92 0.10 -15.49
CA SER A 45 -6.89 -0.05 -16.53
C SER A 45 -7.45 0.20 -17.94
N GLU A 46 -8.62 -0.34 -18.25
CA GLU A 46 -9.31 -0.11 -19.53
C GLU A 46 -9.71 1.36 -19.69
N LEU A 47 -10.23 1.99 -18.63
CA LEU A 47 -10.50 3.43 -18.60
C LEU A 47 -9.27 4.25 -18.94
N LEU A 48 -8.15 3.99 -18.27
CA LEU A 48 -6.91 4.74 -18.51
C LEU A 48 -6.46 4.56 -19.96
N CYS A 49 -6.52 3.34 -20.48
CA CYS A 49 -6.19 3.04 -21.88
C CYS A 49 -7.08 3.81 -22.88
N LEU A 50 -8.41 3.81 -22.66
CA LEU A 50 -9.35 4.53 -23.53
C LEU A 50 -9.19 6.05 -23.43
N SER A 51 -8.92 6.58 -22.23
CA SER A 51 -8.72 8.02 -22.02
C SER A 51 -7.50 8.59 -22.77
N ASP A 52 -6.48 7.76 -23.01
CA ASP A 52 -5.29 8.15 -23.78
C ASP A 52 -5.49 8.02 -25.29
N ARG A 53 -6.56 7.35 -25.73
CA ARG A 53 -6.82 7.00 -27.13
C ARG A 53 -8.17 7.50 -27.65
N VAL A 54 -8.70 8.58 -27.05
CA VAL A 54 -9.92 9.23 -27.54
C VAL A 54 -9.72 9.65 -29.00
N PRO A 55 -10.56 9.17 -29.94
CA PRO A 55 -10.44 9.53 -31.35
C PRO A 55 -10.56 11.04 -31.55
N PRO A 56 -9.73 11.65 -32.43
CA PRO A 56 -9.74 13.10 -32.65
C PRO A 56 -11.08 13.62 -33.20
N GLU A 57 -11.89 12.76 -33.82
CA GLU A 57 -13.24 13.08 -34.31
C GLU A 57 -14.14 13.59 -33.19
N PHE A 58 -14.05 13.03 -31.97
CA PHE A 58 -14.84 13.49 -30.82
C PHE A 58 -14.38 14.84 -30.24
N LEU A 59 -13.20 15.32 -30.64
CA LEU A 59 -12.62 16.60 -30.20
C LEU A 59 -12.67 17.66 -31.31
N ASN A 60 -12.94 17.25 -32.54
CA ASN A 60 -12.93 18.13 -33.70
C ASN A 60 -14.32 18.80 -33.88
N PRO A 61 -14.40 20.14 -33.88
CA PRO A 61 -15.64 20.88 -34.08
C PRO A 61 -16.39 20.52 -35.37
N HIS A 62 -15.69 19.96 -36.37
CA HIS A 62 -16.31 19.49 -37.61
C HIS A 62 -17.39 18.43 -37.38
N PHE A 63 -17.18 17.50 -36.43
CA PHE A 63 -18.11 16.41 -36.12
C PHE A 63 -19.19 16.81 -35.11
N GLU A 64 -19.13 18.03 -34.56
CA GLU A 64 -20.05 18.48 -33.49
C GLU A 64 -21.52 18.41 -33.92
N SER A 65 -21.83 18.60 -35.20
CA SER A 65 -23.21 18.58 -35.71
C SER A 65 -23.85 17.19 -35.71
N VAL A 66 -23.06 16.12 -35.66
CA VAL A 66 -23.54 14.72 -35.62
C VAL A 66 -23.32 14.05 -34.25
N LEU A 67 -22.68 14.75 -33.32
CA LEU A 67 -22.42 14.28 -31.96
C LEU A 67 -23.46 14.84 -30.98
N PHE A 68 -24.36 13.97 -30.51
CA PHE A 68 -25.41 14.34 -29.58
C PHE A 68 -25.10 13.90 -28.16
N ASP A 69 -25.58 14.65 -27.18
CA ASP A 69 -25.45 14.32 -25.76
C ASP A 69 -26.68 13.57 -25.23
N LEU A 70 -26.76 13.33 -23.92
CA LEU A 70 -27.86 12.53 -23.35
C LEU A 70 -29.26 13.11 -23.59
N ARG A 71 -29.39 14.39 -23.97
CA ARG A 71 -30.69 15.00 -24.35
C ARG A 71 -31.31 14.32 -25.58
N TYR A 72 -30.50 13.59 -26.36
CA TYR A 72 -30.97 12.76 -27.45
C TYR A 72 -32.11 11.83 -27.01
N PHE A 73 -31.98 11.20 -25.83
CA PHE A 73 -32.98 10.25 -25.33
C PHE A 73 -34.32 10.89 -24.97
N ASP A 74 -34.35 12.20 -24.71
CA ASP A 74 -35.59 12.92 -24.41
C ASP A 74 -36.42 13.17 -25.67
N SER A 75 -35.76 13.31 -26.84
CA SER A 75 -36.44 13.65 -28.09
C SER A 75 -35.68 13.18 -29.35
N PRO A 76 -35.52 11.85 -29.59
CA PRO A 76 -34.69 11.33 -30.68
C PRO A 76 -35.06 11.90 -32.06
N SER A 77 -36.35 12.00 -32.36
CA SER A 77 -36.86 12.50 -33.65
C SER A 77 -36.39 13.92 -33.99
N MET A 78 -36.24 14.79 -32.98
CA MET A 78 -35.76 16.17 -33.15
C MET A 78 -34.28 16.25 -33.52
N PHE A 79 -33.50 15.22 -33.20
CA PHE A 79 -32.09 15.12 -33.53
C PHE A 79 -31.90 14.42 -34.88
N GLU A 80 -32.60 13.31 -35.12
CA GLU A 80 -32.52 12.57 -36.39
C GLU A 80 -32.98 13.41 -37.58
N SER A 81 -34.05 14.21 -37.43
CA SER A 81 -34.54 15.10 -38.50
C SER A 81 -33.53 16.18 -38.93
N ARG A 82 -32.45 16.41 -38.16
CA ARG A 82 -31.38 17.34 -38.53
C ARG A 82 -30.39 16.72 -39.50
N ILE A 83 -30.23 15.41 -39.42
CA ILE A 83 -29.29 14.62 -40.24
C ILE A 83 -30.04 14.11 -41.48
N GLU A 84 -31.24 13.56 -41.29
CA GLU A 84 -32.05 12.99 -42.36
C GLU A 84 -32.25 13.98 -43.52
N GLY A 85 -31.85 13.56 -44.72
CA GLY A 85 -31.97 14.37 -45.94
C GLY A 85 -30.84 15.37 -46.15
N ASN A 86 -29.87 15.45 -45.23
CA ASN A 86 -28.65 16.23 -45.41
C ASN A 86 -27.47 15.32 -45.74
N ILE A 87 -27.20 15.15 -47.04
CA ILE A 87 -26.13 14.30 -47.59
C ILE A 87 -24.76 14.55 -46.91
N ARG A 88 -24.46 15.80 -46.52
CA ARG A 88 -23.18 16.12 -45.88
C ARG A 88 -23.10 15.60 -44.45
N LEU A 89 -24.21 15.66 -43.69
CA LEU A 89 -24.25 15.18 -42.31
C LEU A 89 -24.34 13.65 -42.26
N GLU A 90 -25.09 13.04 -43.19
CA GLU A 90 -25.14 11.59 -43.35
C GLU A 90 -23.74 11.03 -43.67
N ALA A 91 -23.02 11.63 -44.63
CA ALA A 91 -21.64 11.22 -44.95
C ALA A 91 -20.68 11.41 -43.77
N LEU A 92 -20.88 12.44 -42.95
CA LEU A 92 -20.06 12.71 -41.77
C LEU A 92 -20.31 11.70 -40.66
N GLU A 93 -21.55 11.28 -40.48
CA GLU A 93 -21.94 10.20 -39.57
C GLU A 93 -21.35 8.85 -40.03
N ASP A 94 -21.41 8.55 -41.32
CA ASP A 94 -20.78 7.35 -41.90
C ASP A 94 -19.26 7.35 -41.64
N GLN A 95 -18.59 8.48 -41.84
CA GLN A 95 -17.16 8.63 -41.54
C GLN A 95 -16.85 8.39 -40.06
N LEU A 96 -17.64 9.00 -39.15
CA LEU A 96 -17.47 8.81 -37.71
C LEU A 96 -17.64 7.34 -37.33
N ARG A 97 -18.63 6.66 -37.91
CA ARG A 97 -18.90 5.24 -37.68
C ARG A 97 -17.75 4.35 -38.13
N GLU A 98 -17.24 4.58 -39.33
CA GLU A 98 -16.14 3.79 -39.90
C GLU A 98 -14.84 3.96 -39.09
N SER A 99 -14.53 5.16 -38.63
CA SER A 99 -13.29 5.41 -37.90
C SER A 99 -13.36 5.08 -36.40
N CYS A 100 -14.51 5.26 -35.76
CA CYS A 100 -14.63 5.22 -34.30
C CYS A 100 -15.39 4.01 -33.73
N SER A 101 -16.02 3.15 -34.54
CA SER A 101 -16.88 2.05 -34.07
C SER A 101 -16.23 1.16 -33.00
N ALA A 102 -14.99 0.72 -33.22
CA ALA A 102 -14.27 -0.14 -32.27
C ALA A 102 -14.02 0.56 -30.92
N PHE A 103 -13.70 1.85 -30.95
CA PHE A 103 -13.51 2.65 -29.74
C PHE A 103 -14.83 2.84 -28.99
N MET A 104 -15.89 3.22 -29.70
CA MET A 104 -17.24 3.39 -29.16
C MET A 104 -17.74 2.12 -28.47
N HIS A 105 -17.55 0.96 -29.10
CA HIS A 105 -17.90 -0.33 -28.52
C HIS A 105 -17.12 -0.64 -27.23
N ARG A 106 -15.79 -0.46 -27.23
CA ARG A 106 -14.98 -0.66 -26.02
C ARG A 106 -15.39 0.27 -24.88
N PHE A 107 -15.66 1.53 -25.19
CA PHE A 107 -16.15 2.48 -24.19
C PHE A 107 -17.52 2.07 -23.61
N PHE A 108 -18.43 1.59 -24.46
CA PHE A 108 -19.71 1.06 -23.99
C PHE A 108 -19.52 -0.15 -23.06
N LEU A 109 -18.64 -1.09 -23.41
CA LEU A 109 -18.32 -2.24 -22.57
C LEU A 109 -17.72 -1.82 -21.22
N LEU A 110 -16.85 -0.81 -21.19
CA LEU A 110 -16.33 -0.23 -19.95
C LEU A 110 -17.46 0.35 -19.09
N ALA A 111 -18.32 1.19 -19.67
CA ALA A 111 -19.40 1.85 -18.93
C ALA A 111 -20.41 0.82 -18.39
N ASN A 112 -20.79 -0.18 -19.21
CA ASN A 112 -21.63 -1.28 -18.78
C ASN A 112 -20.94 -2.13 -17.69
N GLY A 113 -19.65 -2.45 -17.86
CA GLY A 113 -18.88 -3.21 -16.89
C GLY A 113 -18.80 -2.53 -15.53
N ALA A 114 -18.62 -1.20 -15.49
CA ALA A 114 -18.64 -0.42 -14.26
C ALA A 114 -20.01 -0.44 -13.55
N VAL A 115 -21.10 -0.31 -14.32
CA VAL A 115 -22.47 -0.38 -13.78
C VAL A 115 -22.79 -1.77 -13.24
N VAL A 116 -22.44 -2.83 -14.00
CA VAL A 116 -22.65 -4.22 -13.57
C VAL A 116 -21.84 -4.51 -12.31
N TYR A 117 -20.58 -4.07 -12.26
CA TYR A 117 -19.74 -4.18 -11.06
C TYR A 117 -20.42 -3.57 -9.84
N HIS A 118 -20.92 -2.32 -9.96
CA HIS A 118 -21.59 -1.65 -8.85
C HIS A 118 -22.84 -2.40 -8.39
N MET A 119 -23.68 -2.84 -9.33
CA MET A 119 -24.91 -3.56 -8.99
C MET A 119 -24.64 -4.89 -8.29
N GLU A 120 -23.64 -5.64 -8.76
CA GLU A 120 -23.24 -6.92 -8.17
C GLU A 120 -22.62 -6.73 -6.78
N LEU A 121 -21.73 -5.75 -6.62
CA LEU A 121 -21.14 -5.43 -5.32
C LEU A 121 -22.21 -4.93 -4.35
N LEU A 122 -23.10 -4.03 -4.78
CA LEU A 122 -24.20 -3.54 -3.95
C LEU A 122 -25.10 -4.68 -3.47
N LYS A 123 -25.45 -5.61 -4.36
CA LYS A 123 -26.21 -6.81 -4.00
C LYS A 123 -25.46 -7.64 -2.95
N TYR A 124 -24.19 -7.93 -3.18
CA TYR A 124 -23.34 -8.67 -2.24
C TYR A 124 -23.28 -8.01 -0.86
N LEU A 125 -23.08 -6.68 -0.80
CA LEU A 125 -23.02 -5.94 0.46
C LEU A 125 -24.35 -5.93 1.22
N ASN A 126 -25.49 -5.84 0.51
CA ASN A 126 -26.80 -5.97 1.13
C ASN A 126 -27.02 -7.38 1.68
N GLU A 127 -26.65 -8.43 0.94
CA GLU A 127 -26.77 -9.81 1.39
C GLU A 127 -25.88 -10.10 2.61
N LEU A 128 -24.67 -9.52 2.69
CA LEU A 128 -23.81 -9.59 3.89
C LEU A 128 -24.42 -8.88 5.09
N GLN A 129 -25.02 -7.70 4.86
CA GLN A 129 -25.64 -6.89 5.92
C GLN A 129 -26.89 -7.59 6.48
N GLU A 130 -27.70 -8.22 5.62
CA GLU A 130 -28.92 -8.93 6.01
C GLU A 130 -28.65 -10.37 6.49
N GLY A 131 -27.40 -10.83 6.41
CA GLY A 131 -27.02 -12.21 6.76
C GLY A 131 -27.59 -13.27 5.81
N LEU A 132 -27.95 -12.85 4.59
CA LEU A 132 -28.50 -13.70 3.54
C LEU A 132 -27.40 -14.34 2.67
N TYR A 133 -26.19 -13.78 2.70
CA TYR A 133 -25.06 -14.35 1.98
C TYR A 133 -24.57 -15.62 2.68
N VAL A 134 -24.29 -16.68 1.89
CA VAL A 134 -24.07 -18.06 2.34
C VAL A 134 -23.14 -18.13 3.58
N GLN A 135 -23.74 -18.34 4.76
CA GLN A 135 -23.07 -18.52 6.06
C GLN A 135 -22.04 -17.44 6.45
N CYS A 136 -22.04 -16.28 5.79
CA CYS A 136 -21.12 -15.18 6.07
C CYS A 136 -21.89 -13.89 6.34
N THR A 137 -21.51 -13.18 7.38
CA THR A 137 -22.10 -11.90 7.79
C THR A 137 -21.07 -10.79 7.66
N LEU A 138 -21.52 -9.53 7.62
CA LEU A 138 -20.63 -8.38 7.64
C LEU A 138 -19.61 -8.44 8.79
N ASP A 139 -20.06 -8.77 10.01
CA ASP A 139 -19.19 -8.86 11.18
C ASP A 139 -18.06 -9.89 10.99
N ARG A 140 -18.39 -11.07 10.43
CA ARG A 140 -17.39 -12.10 10.13
C ARG A 140 -16.35 -11.65 9.12
N VAL A 141 -16.77 -10.93 8.08
CA VAL A 141 -15.85 -10.36 7.07
C VAL A 141 -14.96 -9.30 7.71
N LEU A 142 -15.50 -8.48 8.62
CA LEU A 142 -14.74 -7.43 9.31
C LEU A 142 -13.77 -7.97 10.38
N ASP A 143 -14.08 -9.12 10.97
CA ASP A 143 -13.21 -9.82 11.92
C ASP A 143 -12.05 -10.56 11.22
N ASP A 144 -12.25 -10.97 9.96
CA ASP A 144 -11.19 -11.56 9.13
C ASP A 144 -10.24 -10.49 8.57
N GLU A 145 -8.93 -10.71 8.69
CA GLU A 145 -7.90 -9.75 8.31
C GLU A 145 -7.90 -9.46 6.80
N CYS A 146 -7.98 -10.50 5.97
CA CYS A 146 -8.05 -10.35 4.52
C CYS A 146 -9.43 -9.84 4.08
N GLY A 147 -10.49 -10.30 4.75
CA GLY A 147 -11.88 -9.93 4.47
C GLY A 147 -12.09 -8.43 4.60
N ARG A 148 -11.67 -7.82 5.70
CA ARG A 148 -11.80 -6.37 5.92
C ARG A 148 -10.97 -5.53 4.94
N GLN A 149 -9.78 -6.02 4.53
CA GLN A 149 -8.94 -5.39 3.50
C GLN A 149 -9.63 -5.37 2.15
N LEU A 150 -10.02 -6.55 1.66
CA LEU A 150 -10.64 -6.67 0.34
C LEU A 150 -12.02 -5.98 0.30
N LEU A 151 -12.78 -6.01 1.40
CA LEU A 151 -14.03 -5.28 1.50
C LEU A 151 -13.82 -3.77 1.37
N ALA A 152 -12.85 -3.20 2.09
CA ALA A 152 -12.51 -1.78 1.97
C ALA A 152 -12.05 -1.42 0.55
N GLU A 153 -11.18 -2.24 -0.04
CA GLU A 153 -10.64 -2.05 -1.39
C GLU A 153 -11.72 -2.13 -2.46
N SER A 154 -12.65 -3.08 -2.38
CA SER A 154 -13.71 -3.26 -3.39
C SER A 154 -14.58 -2.01 -3.58
N ILE A 155 -14.92 -1.33 -2.48
CA ILE A 155 -15.69 -0.08 -2.48
C ILE A 155 -14.80 1.08 -2.93
N GLN A 156 -13.59 1.14 -2.39
CA GLN A 156 -12.65 2.21 -2.66
C GLN A 156 -12.21 2.28 -4.13
N LEU A 157 -11.89 1.14 -4.73
CA LEU A 157 -11.45 1.04 -6.12
C LEU A 157 -12.56 1.53 -7.06
N PHE A 158 -13.82 1.23 -6.74
CA PHE A 158 -14.95 1.76 -7.50
C PHE A 158 -15.12 3.28 -7.35
N GLY A 159 -14.97 3.81 -6.13
CA GLY A 159 -14.91 5.25 -5.92
C GLY A 159 -13.77 5.91 -6.71
N CYS A 160 -12.59 5.29 -6.74
CA CYS A 160 -11.46 5.72 -7.56
C CYS A 160 -11.77 5.67 -9.07
N LEU A 161 -12.43 4.62 -9.56
CA LEU A 161 -12.87 4.53 -10.96
C LEU A 161 -13.76 5.72 -11.33
N LEU A 162 -14.70 6.09 -10.47
CA LEU A 162 -15.59 7.24 -10.70
C LEU A 162 -14.84 8.58 -10.72
N LEU A 163 -13.88 8.79 -9.82
CA LEU A 163 -13.07 10.03 -9.83
C LEU A 163 -12.16 10.09 -11.06
N LEU A 164 -11.52 8.96 -11.40
CA LEU A 164 -10.66 8.88 -12.57
C LEU A 164 -11.43 9.07 -13.87
N VAL A 165 -12.67 8.57 -13.97
CA VAL A 165 -13.46 8.73 -15.19
C VAL A 165 -13.77 10.20 -15.43
N GLU A 166 -14.13 10.95 -14.38
CA GLU A 166 -14.43 12.38 -14.51
C GLU A 166 -13.16 13.19 -14.82
N HIS A 167 -12.05 12.86 -14.15
CA HIS A 167 -10.76 13.52 -14.36
C HIS A 167 -10.19 13.30 -15.76
N ARG A 168 -10.31 12.08 -16.29
CA ARG A 168 -9.62 11.65 -17.51
C ARG A 168 -10.50 11.73 -18.76
N MET A 169 -11.82 11.62 -18.59
CA MET A 169 -12.79 11.63 -19.67
C MET A 169 -13.97 12.51 -19.27
N GLY A 170 -13.91 13.79 -19.65
CA GLY A 170 -14.94 14.76 -19.27
C GLY A 170 -16.36 14.29 -19.62
N GLY A 171 -17.31 14.62 -18.75
CA GLY A 171 -18.71 14.24 -18.88
C GLY A 171 -19.33 14.36 -20.28
N PHE A 172 -19.23 15.53 -20.89
CA PHE A 172 -19.81 15.79 -22.22
C PHE A 172 -19.25 14.86 -23.31
N LEU A 173 -17.96 14.53 -23.23
CA LEU A 173 -17.33 13.57 -24.13
C LEU A 173 -17.94 12.17 -23.94
N ARG A 174 -18.10 11.74 -22.69
CA ARG A 174 -18.68 10.43 -22.34
C ARG A 174 -20.13 10.30 -22.80
N GLU A 175 -20.92 11.36 -22.64
CA GLU A 175 -22.30 11.42 -23.15
C GLU A 175 -22.33 11.26 -24.67
N LYS A 176 -21.49 12.01 -25.40
CA LYS A 176 -21.40 11.94 -26.87
C LYS A 176 -20.98 10.57 -27.38
N ILE A 177 -19.96 9.96 -26.79
CA ILE A 177 -19.49 8.62 -27.17
C ILE A 177 -20.61 7.59 -26.98
N LEU A 178 -21.31 7.65 -25.83
CA LEU A 178 -22.40 6.72 -25.53
C LEU A 178 -23.54 6.85 -26.55
N VAL A 179 -23.99 8.06 -26.83
CA VAL A 179 -25.11 8.29 -27.76
C VAL A 179 -24.71 7.91 -29.18
N ALA A 180 -23.50 8.26 -29.62
CA ALA A 180 -22.99 7.86 -30.94
C ALA A 180 -22.95 6.33 -31.09
N TYR A 181 -22.51 5.60 -30.06
CA TYR A 181 -22.51 4.13 -30.05
C TYR A 181 -23.92 3.53 -30.16
N LEU A 182 -24.87 4.05 -29.40
CA LEU A 182 -26.24 3.51 -29.36
C LEU A 182 -27.01 3.83 -30.65
N ARG A 183 -26.79 5.03 -31.23
CA ARG A 183 -27.28 5.37 -32.58
C ARG A 183 -26.69 4.44 -33.63
N TYR A 184 -25.38 4.17 -33.57
CA TYR A 184 -24.72 3.24 -34.48
C TYR A 184 -25.28 1.82 -34.42
N THR A 185 -25.49 1.28 -33.22
CA THR A 185 -25.98 -0.09 -33.05
C THR A 185 -27.49 -0.21 -33.19
N HIS A 186 -28.22 0.91 -33.26
CA HIS A 186 -29.67 0.99 -33.20
C HIS A 186 -30.28 0.19 -32.03
N CYS A 187 -29.53 0.03 -30.94
CA CYS A 187 -29.91 -0.77 -29.80
C CYS A 187 -29.99 0.12 -28.56
N PHE A 188 -31.22 0.37 -28.10
CA PHE A 188 -31.50 1.25 -26.96
C PHE A 188 -32.05 0.50 -25.73
N ASP A 189 -32.42 -0.76 -25.89
CA ASP A 189 -33.16 -1.56 -24.91
C ASP A 189 -32.26 -2.33 -23.93
N TYR A 190 -31.08 -1.78 -23.59
CA TYR A 190 -30.21 -2.41 -22.60
C TYR A 190 -30.83 -2.29 -21.19
N PRO A 191 -30.83 -3.36 -20.37
CA PRO A 191 -31.53 -3.38 -19.09
C PRO A 191 -31.01 -2.32 -18.11
N ASN A 192 -29.71 -2.01 -18.17
CA ASN A 192 -29.04 -1.07 -17.27
C ASN A 192 -28.78 0.29 -17.93
N ILE A 193 -29.46 0.64 -19.04
CA ILE A 193 -29.16 1.84 -19.82
C ILE A 193 -29.26 3.12 -19.00
N LYS A 194 -30.21 3.22 -18.07
CA LYS A 194 -30.39 4.41 -17.21
C LYS A 194 -29.17 4.63 -16.30
N GLN A 195 -28.62 3.55 -15.75
CA GLN A 195 -27.43 3.56 -14.90
C GLN A 195 -26.18 3.86 -15.74
N ILE A 196 -26.09 3.33 -16.97
CA ILE A 196 -25.01 3.66 -17.91
C ILE A 196 -25.05 5.16 -18.26
N CYS A 197 -26.24 5.72 -18.52
CA CYS A 197 -26.40 7.16 -18.70
C CYS A 197 -26.00 7.94 -17.43
N SER A 198 -26.33 7.44 -16.23
CA SER A 198 -25.89 8.06 -14.97
C SER A 198 -24.37 8.06 -14.80
N PHE A 199 -23.71 6.97 -15.21
CA PHE A 199 -22.26 6.87 -15.25
C PHE A 199 -21.68 7.93 -16.17
N CYS A 200 -22.14 8.00 -17.43
CA CYS A 200 -21.63 8.93 -18.44
C CYS A 200 -22.02 10.40 -18.23
N ARG A 201 -23.06 10.67 -17.43
CA ARG A 201 -23.61 12.03 -17.27
C ARG A 201 -22.54 13.02 -16.81
N ALA A 202 -22.54 14.21 -17.41
CA ALA A 202 -21.61 15.25 -17.06
C ALA A 202 -21.78 15.73 -15.61
N HIS A 203 -20.66 15.87 -14.92
CA HIS A 203 -20.65 16.56 -13.64
C HIS A 203 -20.73 18.06 -13.89
N ARG A 204 -21.76 18.70 -13.34
CA ARG A 204 -21.95 20.16 -13.43
C ARG A 204 -21.83 20.74 -12.02
N PRO A 205 -20.71 21.39 -11.68
CA PRO A 205 -20.63 22.12 -10.43
C PRO A 205 -21.65 23.28 -10.42
N ILE A 206 -22.12 23.63 -9.23
CA ILE A 206 -23.11 24.71 -9.00
C ILE A 206 -22.45 26.11 -9.11
N SER A 207 -21.12 26.17 -9.19
CA SER A 207 -20.33 27.40 -9.19
C SER A 207 -19.69 27.62 -10.57
N ASP A 208 -20.00 28.75 -11.21
CA ASP A 208 -19.42 29.22 -12.50
C ASP A 208 -17.93 29.61 -12.40
N LYS A 209 -17.23 29.24 -11.33
CA LYS A 209 -15.78 29.45 -11.25
C LYS A 209 -15.08 28.41 -12.10
N ILE A 210 -14.84 28.76 -13.36
CA ILE A 210 -13.90 28.04 -14.21
C ILE A 210 -12.55 28.08 -13.50
N LEU A 211 -12.12 26.94 -12.98
CA LEU A 211 -10.75 26.74 -12.52
C LEU A 211 -9.86 26.85 -13.76
N ASP A 212 -9.27 28.03 -13.94
CA ASP A 212 -8.36 28.35 -15.04
C ASP A 212 -7.03 27.60 -14.82
N VAL A 213 -7.03 26.29 -15.12
CA VAL A 213 -5.85 25.45 -15.05
C VAL A 213 -5.22 25.41 -16.43
N SER A 214 -4.03 25.99 -16.54
CA SER A 214 -3.27 26.07 -17.79
C SER A 214 -3.10 24.68 -18.44
N PRO A 215 -3.30 24.51 -19.76
CA PRO A 215 -3.42 23.18 -20.41
C PRO A 215 -2.09 22.42 -20.57
N LEU A 216 -0.97 22.97 -20.12
CA LEU A 216 0.37 22.59 -20.60
C LEU A 216 1.24 21.81 -19.61
N SER A 217 0.73 21.44 -18.44
CA SER A 217 1.46 20.55 -17.51
C SER A 217 0.81 19.16 -17.54
N LEU A 218 1.16 18.36 -18.56
CA LEU A 218 0.86 16.92 -18.71
C LEU A 218 -0.38 16.44 -17.92
N ARG A 219 -1.59 16.50 -18.48
CA ARG A 219 -2.77 15.72 -18.01
C ARG A 219 -2.76 15.44 -16.48
N SER A 220 -2.81 16.51 -15.68
CA SER A 220 -2.52 16.60 -14.23
C SER A 220 -2.56 15.27 -13.45
N ALA A 221 -1.44 14.93 -12.80
CA ALA A 221 -1.41 13.86 -11.79
C ALA A 221 -2.30 14.19 -10.58
N ILE A 222 -2.60 15.47 -10.33
CA ILE A 222 -3.58 15.86 -9.32
C ILE A 222 -4.99 15.85 -9.90
N ILE A 223 -5.87 15.08 -9.27
CA ILE A 223 -7.30 15.06 -9.51
C ILE A 223 -7.92 16.28 -8.80
N LEU A 224 -8.63 17.10 -9.57
CA LEU A 224 -9.35 18.27 -9.09
C LEU A 224 -10.80 18.18 -9.55
N ILE A 225 -11.68 17.79 -8.64
CA ILE A 225 -13.11 17.67 -8.89
C ILE A 225 -13.82 18.47 -7.81
N GLU A 226 -14.63 19.44 -8.21
CA GLU A 226 -15.48 20.17 -7.26
C GLU A 226 -16.62 19.26 -6.78
N LYS A 227 -16.82 19.16 -5.46
CA LYS A 227 -17.88 18.33 -4.85
C LYS A 227 -17.94 16.89 -5.40
N PRO A 228 -16.85 16.12 -5.25
CA PRO A 228 -16.76 14.75 -5.79
C PRO A 228 -17.81 13.81 -5.20
N GLU A 229 -18.36 14.10 -4.02
CA GLU A 229 -19.42 13.32 -3.38
C GLU A 229 -20.67 13.19 -4.26
N TYR A 230 -20.96 14.16 -5.14
CA TYR A 230 -22.11 14.08 -6.04
C TYR A 230 -21.92 13.07 -7.17
N ILE A 231 -20.68 12.75 -7.54
CA ILE A 231 -20.39 11.70 -8.52
C ILE A 231 -20.59 10.35 -7.84
N LEU A 232 -20.04 10.18 -6.64
CA LEU A 232 -20.16 8.95 -5.85
C LEU A 232 -21.61 8.68 -5.44
N ALA A 233 -22.39 9.72 -5.12
CA ALA A 233 -23.80 9.60 -4.76
C ALA A 233 -24.70 9.04 -5.87
N ARG A 234 -24.23 9.02 -7.13
CA ARG A 234 -24.94 8.36 -8.24
C ARG A 234 -24.91 6.83 -8.12
N PHE A 235 -23.94 6.31 -7.37
CA PHE A 235 -23.69 4.89 -7.16
C PHE A 235 -23.45 4.61 -5.67
N PRO A 236 -24.49 4.77 -4.82
CA PRO A 236 -24.35 4.62 -3.39
C PRO A 236 -24.08 3.17 -2.99
N PHE A 237 -23.47 2.99 -1.83
CA PHE A 237 -23.32 1.72 -1.12
C PHE A 237 -24.07 1.76 0.21
N PRO A 238 -24.32 0.60 0.86
CA PRO A 238 -25.05 0.57 2.12
C PRO A 238 -24.29 1.36 3.20
N LYS A 239 -24.94 2.38 3.75
CA LYS A 239 -24.30 3.32 4.69
C LYS A 239 -23.69 2.62 5.90
N LEU A 240 -24.38 1.64 6.47
CA LEU A 240 -23.90 0.87 7.62
C LEU A 240 -22.57 0.16 7.32
N VAL A 241 -22.43 -0.39 6.11
CA VAL A 241 -21.20 -1.08 5.67
C VAL A 241 -20.07 -0.07 5.52
N VAL A 242 -20.32 1.06 4.83
CA VAL A 242 -19.31 2.11 4.64
C VAL A 242 -18.84 2.68 5.98
N ASP A 243 -19.77 2.99 6.87
CA ASP A 243 -19.47 3.55 8.20
C ASP A 243 -18.68 2.55 9.05
N ALA A 244 -19.03 1.26 9.02
CA ALA A 244 -18.30 0.21 9.73
C ALA A 244 -16.84 0.09 9.25
N ILE A 245 -16.62 0.15 7.93
CA ILE A 245 -15.27 0.13 7.34
C ILE A 245 -14.50 1.38 7.75
N ILE A 246 -15.11 2.57 7.68
CA ILE A 246 -14.47 3.83 8.13
C ILE A 246 -14.06 3.73 9.60
N SER A 247 -14.93 3.19 10.46
CA SER A 247 -14.60 2.96 11.88
C SER A 247 -13.39 2.04 12.05
N ARG A 248 -13.32 0.92 11.32
CA ARG A 248 -12.15 0.01 11.36
C ARG A 248 -10.87 0.69 10.86
N LEU A 249 -10.95 1.40 9.73
CA LEU A 249 -9.83 2.17 9.20
C LEU A 249 -9.36 3.29 10.14
N ARG A 250 -10.22 3.80 11.04
CA ARG A 250 -9.80 4.80 12.03
C ARG A 250 -9.11 4.18 13.24
N SER A 251 -9.64 3.06 13.73
CA SER A 251 -9.17 2.41 14.95
C SER A 251 -7.91 1.58 14.71
N ASP A 252 -7.88 0.80 13.65
CA ASP A 252 -6.92 -0.26 13.43
C ASP A 252 -5.80 0.12 12.46
N ASP A 253 -4.73 -0.66 12.43
CA ASP A 253 -3.77 -0.68 11.31
C ASP A 253 -4.14 -1.86 10.42
N LEU A 254 -5.08 -1.60 9.52
CA LEU A 254 -5.79 -2.63 8.76
C LEU A 254 -4.87 -3.42 7.82
N TYR A 255 -3.68 -2.88 7.51
CA TYR A 255 -2.66 -3.46 6.63
C TYR A 255 -1.36 -3.84 7.37
N ASP A 256 -1.37 -3.81 8.71
CA ASP A 256 -0.24 -4.14 9.60
C ASP A 256 1.09 -3.45 9.23
N GLN A 257 1.02 -2.23 8.72
CA GLN A 257 2.20 -1.49 8.23
C GLN A 257 3.03 -0.86 9.36
N ALA A 258 2.42 -0.49 10.48
CA ALA A 258 3.08 0.18 11.59
C ALA A 258 4.22 -0.66 12.17
N CYS A 259 4.11 -1.98 12.19
CA CYS A 259 5.18 -2.87 12.65
C CYS A 259 6.44 -2.76 11.76
N HIS A 260 6.27 -2.40 10.48
CA HIS A 260 7.35 -2.19 9.53
C HIS A 260 7.92 -0.77 9.59
N TYR A 261 7.33 0.15 10.35
CA TYR A 261 7.80 1.53 10.53
C TYR A 261 7.90 1.88 12.03
N PRO A 262 8.94 1.37 12.73
CA PRO A 262 9.06 1.53 14.19
C PRO A 262 9.36 2.97 14.64
N ASP A 263 9.83 3.84 13.74
CA ASP A 263 10.03 5.26 14.06
C ASP A 263 8.66 5.98 14.08
N PRO A 264 8.27 6.61 15.21
CA PRO A 264 7.01 7.34 15.29
C PRO A 264 6.85 8.46 14.25
N GLN A 265 7.95 9.01 13.74
CA GLN A 265 7.91 10.03 12.67
C GLN A 265 7.46 9.45 11.32
N HIS A 266 7.49 8.13 11.15
CA HIS A 266 7.10 7.46 9.90
C HIS A 266 5.63 7.05 9.87
N ARG A 267 4.84 7.34 10.92
CA ARG A 267 3.46 6.89 11.09
C ARG A 267 2.58 7.17 9.87
N THR A 268 2.60 8.38 9.34
CA THR A 268 1.75 8.78 8.20
C THR A 268 2.16 8.12 6.89
N VAL A 269 3.44 7.80 6.71
CA VAL A 269 3.93 6.99 5.59
C VAL A 269 3.47 5.54 5.74
N ALA A 270 3.62 4.97 6.94
CA ALA A 270 3.17 3.61 7.26
C ALA A 270 1.67 3.44 6.96
N LEU A 271 0.85 4.38 7.42
CA LEU A 271 -0.59 4.36 7.22
C LEU A 271 -1.04 4.95 5.87
N SER A 272 -0.13 5.21 4.91
CA SER A 272 -0.48 5.93 3.69
C SER A 272 -1.39 5.16 2.73
N LEU A 273 -1.36 3.83 2.75
CA LEU A 273 -2.32 2.98 2.02
C LEU A 273 -3.72 3.06 2.64
N GLN A 274 -3.79 3.05 3.96
CA GLN A 274 -5.04 3.19 4.68
C GLN A 274 -5.64 4.60 4.51
N ALA A 275 -4.78 5.63 4.57
CA ALA A 275 -5.15 7.03 4.44
C ALA A 275 -5.82 7.32 3.09
N ARG A 276 -5.31 6.77 1.98
CA ARG A 276 -5.94 6.95 0.66
C ARG A 276 -7.31 6.30 0.57
N TYR A 277 -7.50 5.16 1.24
CA TYR A 277 -8.79 4.48 1.23
C TYR A 277 -9.81 5.24 2.07
N LEU A 278 -9.38 5.71 3.22
CA LEU A 278 -10.18 6.58 4.06
C LEU A 278 -10.63 7.84 3.33
N TYR A 279 -9.77 8.51 2.55
CA TYR A 279 -10.15 9.68 1.77
C TYR A 279 -11.35 9.41 0.84
N ILE A 280 -11.33 8.31 0.08
CA ILE A 280 -12.43 7.96 -0.84
C ILE A 280 -13.69 7.57 -0.08
N LEU A 281 -13.57 6.79 0.99
CA LEU A 281 -14.73 6.33 1.77
C LEU A 281 -15.42 7.48 2.50
N LEU A 282 -14.67 8.50 2.95
CA LEU A 282 -15.25 9.73 3.51
C LEU A 282 -16.13 10.48 2.51
N LEU A 283 -15.90 10.35 1.20
CA LEU A 283 -16.76 10.94 0.18
C LEU A 283 -18.08 10.19 -0.01
N TYR A 284 -18.14 8.90 0.36
CA TYR A 284 -19.38 8.14 0.45
C TYR A 284 -20.17 8.45 1.73
N SER A 285 -19.49 8.84 2.81
CA SER A 285 -20.12 9.20 4.09
C SER A 285 -19.63 10.58 4.58
N THR A 286 -20.16 11.63 3.94
CA THR A 286 -19.71 13.02 4.16
C THR A 286 -20.03 13.56 5.56
N GLU A 287 -20.88 12.88 6.33
CA GLU A 287 -21.18 13.22 7.73
C GLU A 287 -19.89 13.27 8.56
N PHE A 288 -18.94 12.37 8.32
CA PHE A 288 -17.64 12.38 8.99
C PHE A 288 -16.81 13.62 8.63
N LEU A 289 -16.89 14.14 7.39
CA LEU A 289 -16.19 15.36 6.97
C LEU A 289 -16.72 16.62 7.65
N HIS A 290 -17.95 16.56 8.16
CA HIS A 290 -18.61 17.62 8.90
C HIS A 290 -18.49 17.48 10.43
N ASP A 291 -17.90 16.39 10.94
CA ASP A 291 -17.64 16.21 12.37
C ASP A 291 -16.21 16.66 12.73
N GLY A 292 -16.10 17.76 13.48
CA GLY A 292 -14.82 18.34 13.86
C GLY A 292 -13.99 17.52 14.84
N PHE A 293 -14.60 16.65 15.65
CA PHE A 293 -13.84 15.74 16.52
C PHE A 293 -13.24 14.61 15.71
N VAL A 294 -14.07 13.99 14.84
CA VAL A 294 -13.63 12.91 13.97
C VAL A 294 -12.56 13.39 12.99
N MET A 295 -12.76 14.54 12.34
CA MET A 295 -11.78 15.04 11.38
C MET A 295 -10.45 15.41 12.01
N ARG A 296 -10.43 15.91 13.26
CA ARG A 296 -9.19 16.18 13.98
C ARG A 296 -8.41 14.90 14.27
N GLU A 297 -9.11 13.84 14.70
CA GLU A 297 -8.52 12.51 14.91
C GLU A 297 -7.94 11.94 13.61
N ILE A 298 -8.73 11.97 12.54
CA ILE A 298 -8.34 11.50 11.20
C ILE A 298 -7.10 12.26 10.71
N VAL A 299 -7.11 13.59 10.80
CA VAL A 299 -5.99 14.41 10.33
C VAL A 299 -4.74 14.16 11.16
N ASP A 300 -4.81 14.11 12.49
CA ASP A 300 -3.61 13.83 13.29
C ASP A 300 -3.05 12.43 12.99
N ARG A 301 -3.90 11.42 12.82
CA ARG A 301 -3.45 10.05 12.58
C ARG A 301 -2.85 9.87 11.18
N PHE A 302 -3.53 10.33 10.13
CA PHE A 302 -3.23 9.97 8.73
C PHE A 302 -2.59 11.09 7.92
N PHE A 303 -2.92 12.35 8.20
CA PHE A 303 -2.61 13.49 7.32
C PHE A 303 -1.83 14.60 8.03
N LYS A 304 -1.23 14.30 9.18
CA LYS A 304 -0.57 15.29 10.03
C LYS A 304 0.50 16.06 9.28
N ASP A 305 1.29 15.36 8.48
CA ASP A 305 2.42 15.87 7.70
C ASP A 305 2.30 15.63 6.19
N HIS A 306 1.21 15.00 5.73
CA HIS A 306 0.92 14.77 4.32
C HIS A 306 -0.43 15.39 3.94
N TRP A 307 -0.44 16.33 3.01
CA TRP A 307 -1.68 16.90 2.44
C TRP A 307 -1.90 16.53 0.96
N VAL A 308 -0.86 16.09 0.26
CA VAL A 308 -0.99 15.49 -1.08
C VAL A 308 -1.02 13.98 -0.93
N VAL A 309 -2.10 13.35 -1.37
CA VAL A 309 -2.38 11.93 -1.12
C VAL A 309 -2.57 11.19 -2.44
N PRO A 310 -1.74 10.19 -2.78
CA PRO A 310 -1.97 9.35 -3.95
C PRO A 310 -3.15 8.42 -3.68
N ILE A 311 -4.19 8.50 -4.52
CA ILE A 311 -5.40 7.69 -4.40
C ILE A 311 -5.36 6.43 -5.27
N PHE A 312 -4.66 6.48 -6.41
CA PHE A 312 -4.45 5.34 -7.29
C PHE A 312 -3.20 5.56 -8.16
N LEU A 313 -2.22 4.67 -8.09
CA LEU A 313 -0.91 4.82 -8.76
C LEU A 313 -0.29 6.21 -8.53
N HIS A 314 -0.10 7.00 -9.59
CA HIS A 314 0.43 8.36 -9.54
C HIS A 314 -0.67 9.44 -9.43
N TYR A 315 -1.94 9.07 -9.53
CA TYR A 315 -3.04 10.01 -9.36
C TYR A 315 -3.19 10.35 -7.89
N ALA A 316 -3.12 11.65 -7.58
CA ALA A 316 -3.18 12.16 -6.23
C ALA A 316 -4.25 13.24 -6.09
N VAL A 317 -4.60 13.53 -4.85
CA VAL A 317 -5.48 14.62 -4.47
C VAL A 317 -4.72 15.56 -3.55
N ASP A 318 -4.97 16.86 -3.70
CA ASP A 318 -4.52 17.86 -2.74
C ASP A 318 -5.65 18.09 -1.73
N LEU A 319 -5.48 17.64 -0.50
CA LEU A 319 -6.52 17.72 0.54
C LEU A 319 -6.86 19.16 0.91
N LEU A 320 -5.93 20.11 0.76
CA LEU A 320 -6.19 21.51 1.06
C LEU A 320 -7.20 22.12 0.09
N ALA A 321 -7.18 21.68 -1.17
CA ALA A 321 -8.16 22.04 -2.18
C ALA A 321 -9.41 21.15 -2.08
N SER A 322 -9.23 19.83 -1.98
CA SER A 322 -10.34 18.87 -2.01
C SER A 322 -11.28 18.99 -0.82
N TRP A 323 -10.79 19.41 0.35
CA TRP A 323 -11.63 19.59 1.53
C TRP A 323 -12.10 21.03 1.74
N ASP A 324 -11.85 21.94 0.79
CA ASP A 324 -12.22 23.35 0.91
C ASP A 324 -13.73 23.55 1.16
N ALA A 325 -14.55 22.67 0.61
CA ALA A 325 -16.01 22.67 0.75
C ALA A 325 -16.53 22.19 2.11
N TYR A 326 -15.73 21.47 2.91
CA TYR A 326 -16.16 20.92 4.20
C TYR A 326 -15.47 21.66 5.34
N LYS A 327 -16.22 22.53 6.03
CA LYS A 327 -15.71 23.42 7.07
C LYS A 327 -14.82 22.71 8.10
N GLU A 328 -15.29 21.61 8.69
CA GLU A 328 -14.58 20.95 9.79
C GLU A 328 -13.34 20.17 9.30
N ALA A 329 -13.41 19.51 8.14
CA ALA A 329 -12.24 18.92 7.48
C ALA A 329 -11.19 19.99 7.13
N LYS A 330 -11.61 21.11 6.53
CA LYS A 330 -10.75 22.26 6.18
C LYS A 330 -10.04 22.82 7.41
N LEU A 331 -10.76 23.05 8.49
CA LEU A 331 -10.19 23.55 9.75
C LEU A 331 -9.16 22.56 10.31
N SER A 332 -9.48 21.26 10.30
CA SER A 332 -8.61 20.21 10.82
C SER A 332 -7.31 20.11 10.02
N ILE A 333 -7.38 20.02 8.68
CA ILE A 333 -6.18 19.93 7.82
C ILE A 333 -5.35 21.21 7.90
N SER A 334 -5.98 22.39 7.86
CA SER A 334 -5.27 23.67 7.92
C SER A 334 -4.53 23.88 9.25
N SER A 335 -5.03 23.29 10.34
CA SER A 335 -4.37 23.37 11.65
C SER A 335 -3.03 22.63 11.71
N CYS A 336 -2.85 21.60 10.88
CA CYS A 336 -1.61 20.81 10.80
C CYS A 336 -0.66 21.29 9.69
N HIS A 337 -1.12 22.18 8.82
CA HIS A 337 -0.41 22.61 7.60
C HIS A 337 -0.38 24.14 7.51
N SER A 338 0.51 24.75 8.27
CA SER A 338 0.85 26.17 8.13
C SER A 338 2.11 26.35 7.26
N PRO A 339 2.32 27.53 6.66
CA PRO A 339 3.54 27.82 5.91
C PRO A 339 4.84 27.58 6.70
N THR A 340 4.81 27.82 8.02
CA THR A 340 5.96 27.58 8.90
C THR A 340 6.16 26.08 9.14
N LEU A 341 5.10 25.34 9.47
CA LEU A 341 5.18 23.89 9.70
C LEU A 341 5.65 23.14 8.45
N ILE A 342 5.16 23.53 7.26
CA ILE A 342 5.57 22.93 5.99
C ILE A 342 7.05 23.21 5.72
N ARG A 343 7.51 24.45 5.96
CA ARG A 343 8.92 24.82 5.82
C ARG A 343 9.80 24.00 6.76
N ASP A 344 9.44 23.89 8.03
CA ASP A 344 10.21 23.15 9.03
C ASP A 344 10.30 21.66 8.69
N ARG A 345 9.20 21.06 8.20
CA ARG A 345 9.18 19.67 7.71
C ARG A 345 10.05 19.49 6.48
N CYS A 346 9.98 20.41 5.53
CA CYS A 346 10.81 20.36 4.34
C CYS A 346 12.30 20.43 4.70
N HIS A 347 12.71 21.35 5.60
CA HIS A 347 14.08 21.38 6.11
C HIS A 347 14.49 20.08 6.79
N ASN A 348 13.63 19.48 7.61
CA ASN A 348 13.91 18.19 8.25
C ASN A 348 14.17 17.08 7.21
N HIS A 349 13.32 16.95 6.19
CA HIS A 349 13.52 15.98 5.13
C HIS A 349 14.78 16.27 4.30
N CYS A 350 15.02 17.52 3.89
CA CYS A 350 16.21 17.90 3.13
C CYS A 350 17.51 17.66 3.91
N SER A 351 17.54 17.97 5.21
CA SER A 351 18.66 17.69 6.09
C SER A 351 18.94 16.17 6.15
N LYS A 352 17.89 15.35 6.31
CA LYS A 352 18.00 13.89 6.30
C LYS A 352 18.58 13.37 4.98
N VAL A 353 18.19 13.91 3.83
CA VAL A 353 18.66 13.46 2.50
C VAL A 353 20.18 13.46 2.40
N ARG A 354 20.85 14.52 2.86
CA ARG A 354 22.33 14.61 2.81
C ARG A 354 22.99 13.50 3.62
N HIS A 355 22.48 13.24 4.83
CA HIS A 355 22.97 12.15 5.68
C HIS A 355 22.68 10.77 5.09
N ILE A 356 21.51 10.60 4.48
CA ILE A 356 21.08 9.37 3.83
C ILE A 356 22.01 9.05 2.66
N LEU A 357 22.23 10.00 1.75
CA LEU A 357 23.10 9.82 0.58
C LEU A 357 24.52 9.40 1.00
N SER A 358 25.12 10.10 1.97
CA SER A 358 26.43 9.74 2.51
C SER A 358 26.47 8.32 3.08
N LYS A 359 25.43 7.90 3.82
CA LYS A 359 25.35 6.53 4.34
C LYS A 359 25.17 5.50 3.24
N ILE A 360 24.34 5.77 2.23
CA ILE A 360 24.18 4.88 1.09
C ILE A 360 25.52 4.70 0.37
N ASP A 361 26.26 5.79 0.15
CA ASP A 361 27.58 5.73 -0.49
C ASP A 361 28.56 4.87 0.31
N LEU A 362 28.61 5.05 1.64
CA LEU A 362 29.46 4.23 2.50
C LEU A 362 29.12 2.73 2.43
N VAL A 363 27.83 2.39 2.38
CA VAL A 363 27.38 0.98 2.33
C VAL A 363 27.58 0.37 0.95
N LEU A 364 27.35 1.14 -0.12
CA LEU A 364 27.45 0.66 -1.50
C LEU A 364 28.88 0.66 -2.05
N THR A 365 29.81 1.41 -1.44
CA THR A 365 31.22 1.47 -1.84
C THR A 365 31.99 0.25 -1.34
N GLY A 366 32.88 -0.30 -2.18
CA GLY A 366 34.00 -1.14 -1.72
C GLY A 366 33.64 -2.47 -1.06
N SER A 367 32.77 -3.29 -1.69
CA SER A 367 32.39 -4.63 -1.19
C SER A 367 31.94 -4.69 0.28
N VAL A 368 31.56 -3.55 0.90
CA VAL A 368 31.18 -3.47 2.32
C VAL A 368 29.87 -4.21 2.57
N LEU A 369 28.91 -4.05 1.65
CA LEU A 369 27.63 -4.74 1.72
C LEU A 369 27.81 -6.22 1.34
N THR A 370 28.15 -7.02 2.35
CA THR A 370 28.29 -8.48 2.28
C THR A 370 27.17 -9.18 3.07
N LYS A 371 27.11 -10.51 2.97
CA LYS A 371 26.23 -11.36 3.79
C LYS A 371 26.43 -11.13 5.29
N ASP A 372 27.67 -11.11 5.75
CA ASP A 372 28.01 -10.90 7.16
C ASP A 372 27.57 -9.50 7.61
N TYR A 373 27.77 -8.48 6.78
CA TYR A 373 27.30 -7.13 7.07
C TYR A 373 25.78 -7.09 7.25
N VAL A 374 25.02 -7.77 6.38
CA VAL A 374 23.56 -7.84 6.48
C VAL A 374 23.15 -8.52 7.78
N LEU A 375 23.77 -9.64 8.15
CA LEU A 375 23.48 -10.36 9.40
C LEU A 375 23.77 -9.50 10.65
N ASP A 376 24.90 -8.78 10.66
CA ASP A 376 25.33 -7.98 11.80
C ASP A 376 24.59 -6.63 11.94
N ARG A 377 24.21 -6.02 10.82
CA ARG A 377 23.69 -4.65 10.75
C ARG A 377 22.28 -4.55 10.18
N PHE A 378 21.55 -5.66 10.15
CA PHE A 378 20.20 -5.77 9.56
C PHE A 378 19.25 -4.61 9.91
N GLN A 379 19.11 -4.31 11.21
CA GLN A 379 18.20 -3.26 11.68
C GLN A 379 18.62 -1.86 11.22
N ASN A 380 19.93 -1.60 11.16
CA ASN A 380 20.46 -0.31 10.67
C ASN A 380 20.21 -0.16 9.17
N LEU A 381 20.35 -1.26 8.43
CA LEU A 381 20.12 -1.31 6.98
C LEU A 381 18.64 -1.09 6.64
N LEU A 382 17.73 -1.80 7.32
CA LEU A 382 16.29 -1.57 7.15
C LEU A 382 15.88 -0.15 7.58
N SER A 383 16.46 0.38 8.65
CA SER A 383 16.25 1.77 9.06
C SER A 383 16.70 2.75 7.97
N LEU A 384 17.87 2.52 7.34
CA LEU A 384 18.33 3.33 6.22
C LEU A 384 17.35 3.27 5.05
N VAL A 385 16.96 2.08 4.59
CA VAL A 385 15.99 1.89 3.50
C VAL A 385 14.66 2.61 3.77
N ARG A 386 14.12 2.49 4.99
CA ARG A 386 12.89 3.19 5.38
C ARG A 386 13.05 4.70 5.32
N ASN A 387 14.13 5.23 5.89
CA ASN A 387 14.41 6.67 5.89
C ASN A 387 14.56 7.21 4.46
N CYS A 388 15.19 6.46 3.55
CA CYS A 388 15.26 6.80 2.13
C CYS A 388 13.86 6.97 1.54
N ASN A 389 13.03 5.93 1.66
CA ASN A 389 11.68 5.93 1.09
C ASN A 389 10.78 7.01 1.68
N VAL A 390 10.82 7.21 3.00
CA VAL A 390 10.03 8.24 3.69
C VAL A 390 10.42 9.63 3.19
N ALA A 391 11.72 9.95 3.16
CA ALA A 391 12.18 11.27 2.72
C ALA A 391 11.89 11.51 1.23
N LEU A 392 12.19 10.51 0.38
CA LEU A 392 11.95 10.60 -1.06
C LEU A 392 10.47 10.76 -1.37
N ARG A 393 9.60 9.93 -0.77
CA ARG A 393 8.15 10.00 -0.97
C ARG A 393 7.60 11.37 -0.59
N TRP A 394 7.96 11.89 0.59
CA TRP A 394 7.48 13.19 1.05
C TRP A 394 7.91 14.33 0.11
N LEU A 395 9.20 14.36 -0.24
CA LEU A 395 9.76 15.43 -1.09
C LEU A 395 9.23 15.38 -2.52
N LEU A 396 8.91 14.21 -3.07
CA LEU A 396 8.29 14.12 -4.40
C LEU A 396 6.81 14.51 -4.39
N LEU A 397 6.03 13.98 -3.44
CA LEU A 397 4.58 14.18 -3.41
C LEU A 397 4.19 15.64 -3.15
N HIS A 398 4.88 16.35 -2.26
CA HIS A 398 4.43 17.70 -1.88
C HIS A 398 4.82 18.79 -2.89
N ARG A 399 5.63 18.45 -3.90
CA ARG A 399 5.99 19.36 -5.01
C ARG A 399 4.92 19.43 -6.10
N ILE A 400 3.97 18.50 -6.12
CA ILE A 400 2.85 18.51 -7.06
C ILE A 400 1.57 19.14 -6.47
N SER A 401 1.61 19.67 -5.25
CA SER A 401 0.47 20.38 -4.62
C SER A 401 -0.08 21.47 -5.53
N ILE A 402 -1.41 21.63 -5.59
CA ILE A 402 -2.07 22.68 -6.39
C ILE A 402 -1.85 24.04 -5.74
N GLU A 403 -1.87 24.08 -4.41
CA GLU A 403 -1.64 25.28 -3.61
C GLU A 403 -0.25 25.87 -3.87
N ARG A 404 -0.23 26.90 -4.72
CA ARG A 404 1.00 27.54 -5.22
C ARG A 404 1.95 27.93 -4.10
N LYS A 405 1.40 28.52 -3.04
CA LYS A 405 2.16 28.95 -1.86
C LYS A 405 2.93 27.79 -1.22
N PHE A 406 2.29 26.64 -1.05
CA PHE A 406 2.91 25.49 -0.40
C PHE A 406 3.91 24.79 -1.32
N ARG A 407 3.56 24.64 -2.60
CA ARG A 407 4.48 24.14 -3.63
C ARG A 407 5.76 24.98 -3.73
N GLU A 408 5.64 26.31 -3.69
CA GLU A 408 6.78 27.23 -3.73
C GLU A 408 7.64 27.13 -2.47
N ILE A 409 7.05 26.93 -1.28
CA ILE A 409 7.80 26.69 -0.05
C ILE A 409 8.64 25.42 -0.17
N VAL A 410 8.04 24.30 -0.57
CA VAL A 410 8.76 23.02 -0.69
C VAL A 410 9.88 23.13 -1.73
N THR A 411 9.61 23.76 -2.87
CA THR A 411 10.59 23.90 -3.95
C THR A 411 11.74 24.84 -3.57
N SER A 412 11.45 25.99 -2.94
CA SER A 412 12.47 26.96 -2.53
C SER A 412 13.37 26.44 -1.41
N VAL A 413 12.80 25.74 -0.42
CA VAL A 413 13.58 25.10 0.64
C VAL A 413 14.48 24.01 0.06
N GLY A 414 13.96 23.16 -0.83
CA GLY A 414 14.74 22.14 -1.53
C GLY A 414 15.96 22.73 -2.24
N ILE A 415 15.77 23.80 -3.03
CA ILE A 415 16.87 24.50 -3.71
C ILE A 415 17.89 25.06 -2.71
N SER A 416 17.43 25.70 -1.62
CA SER A 416 18.33 26.29 -0.62
C SER A 416 19.20 25.26 0.11
N GLU A 417 18.67 24.05 0.29
CA GLU A 417 19.34 22.92 0.97
C GLU A 417 20.13 22.03 -0.01
N GLN A 418 20.23 22.41 -1.29
CA GLN A 418 20.88 21.61 -2.35
C GLN A 418 20.21 20.24 -2.55
N VAL A 419 18.90 20.18 -2.39
CA VAL A 419 18.04 19.03 -2.68
C VAL A 419 17.11 19.41 -3.84
N ASP A 420 17.71 19.56 -5.00
CA ASP A 420 17.06 19.84 -6.28
C ASP A 420 16.64 18.54 -7.00
N ASP A 421 16.16 18.66 -8.24
CA ASP A 421 15.65 17.54 -9.04
C ASP A 421 16.72 16.47 -9.28
N ASP A 422 17.95 16.90 -9.58
CA ASP A 422 19.09 16.01 -9.81
C ASP A 422 19.46 15.26 -8.53
N CYS A 423 19.50 15.95 -7.39
CA CYS A 423 19.75 15.33 -6.09
C CYS A 423 18.67 14.28 -5.74
N LEU A 424 17.39 14.59 -5.97
CA LEU A 424 16.28 13.65 -5.75
C LEU A 424 16.35 12.45 -6.69
N LEU A 425 16.73 12.66 -7.96
CA LEU A 425 16.94 11.56 -8.92
C LEU A 425 18.09 10.66 -8.47
N VAL A 426 19.21 11.23 -8.02
CA VAL A 426 20.34 10.48 -7.46
C VAL A 426 19.90 9.69 -6.22
N LEU A 427 19.13 10.30 -5.31
CA LEU A 427 18.58 9.61 -4.14
C LEU A 427 17.68 8.43 -4.56
N LEU A 428 16.79 8.62 -5.54
CA LEU A 428 15.92 7.55 -6.05
C LEU A 428 16.75 6.39 -6.60
N LEU A 429 17.72 6.67 -7.47
CA LEU A 429 18.57 5.64 -8.08
C LEU A 429 19.39 4.89 -7.02
N LYS A 430 20.05 5.61 -6.11
CA LYS A 430 20.83 5.00 -5.03
C LYS A 430 19.97 4.20 -4.05
N THR A 431 18.77 4.68 -3.75
CA THR A 431 17.80 3.94 -2.92
C THR A 431 17.40 2.64 -3.59
N SER A 432 17.02 2.68 -4.87
CA SER A 432 16.66 1.47 -5.63
C SER A 432 17.80 0.46 -5.70
N GLN A 433 19.04 0.93 -5.88
CA GLN A 433 20.22 0.07 -5.91
C GLN A 433 20.49 -0.58 -4.54
N LEU A 434 20.35 0.19 -3.45
CA LEU A 434 20.47 -0.34 -2.09
C LEU A 434 19.41 -1.41 -1.85
N GLU A 435 18.13 -1.12 -2.10
CA GLU A 435 17.03 -2.07 -1.92
C GLU A 435 17.24 -3.36 -2.70
N PHE A 436 17.63 -3.25 -3.96
CA PHE A 436 17.89 -4.39 -4.82
C PHE A 436 18.99 -5.29 -4.24
N LYS A 437 20.18 -4.73 -3.95
CA LYS A 437 21.30 -5.50 -3.40
C LYS A 437 21.00 -6.12 -2.03
N VAL A 438 20.31 -5.38 -1.16
CA VAL A 438 19.91 -5.88 0.15
C VAL A 438 18.93 -7.04 0.01
N LYS A 439 17.95 -6.91 -0.89
CA LYS A 439 17.01 -8.00 -1.20
C LYS A 439 17.75 -9.23 -1.72
N GLU A 440 18.66 -9.08 -2.67
CA GLU A 440 19.45 -10.20 -3.22
C GLU A 440 20.22 -10.94 -2.13
N LEU A 441 20.94 -10.22 -1.27
CA LEU A 441 21.68 -10.82 -0.16
C LEU A 441 20.77 -11.52 0.84
N ILE A 442 19.60 -10.96 1.14
CA ILE A 442 18.63 -11.61 2.04
C ILE A 442 18.07 -12.88 1.41
N VAL A 443 17.70 -12.85 0.12
CA VAL A 443 17.22 -14.03 -0.61
C VAL A 443 18.27 -15.12 -0.61
N GLU A 444 19.52 -14.79 -0.93
CA GLU A 444 20.63 -15.74 -0.93
C GLU A 444 20.90 -16.32 0.48
N LEU A 445 20.81 -15.50 1.53
CA LEU A 445 20.91 -15.95 2.92
C LEU A 445 19.77 -16.88 3.33
N LEU A 446 18.56 -16.65 2.84
CA LEU A 446 17.40 -17.50 3.12
C LEU A 446 17.48 -18.84 2.39
N GLU A 447 17.87 -18.83 1.11
CA GLU A 447 18.06 -20.05 0.31
C GLU A 447 19.18 -20.94 0.87
N ASN A 448 20.28 -20.34 1.33
CA ASN A 448 21.42 -21.08 1.87
C ASN A 448 21.39 -21.24 3.40
N LYS A 449 20.28 -20.89 4.06
CA LYS A 449 20.18 -20.81 5.53
C LYS A 449 20.59 -22.11 6.22
N GLU A 450 20.10 -23.25 5.75
CA GLU A 450 20.37 -24.56 6.36
C GLU A 450 21.83 -24.98 6.18
N ALA A 451 22.37 -24.80 4.97
CA ALA A 451 23.77 -25.09 4.67
C ALA A 451 24.71 -24.23 5.52
N LEU A 452 24.49 -22.91 5.55
CA LEU A 452 25.30 -21.98 6.34
C LEU A 452 25.21 -22.27 7.84
N TRP A 453 24.01 -22.62 8.35
CA TRP A 453 23.85 -23.01 9.74
C TRP A 453 24.71 -24.23 10.09
N ASN A 454 24.65 -25.28 9.26
CA ASN A 454 25.40 -26.51 9.50
C ASN A 454 26.92 -26.28 9.39
N GLU A 455 27.37 -25.48 8.42
CA GLU A 455 28.77 -25.09 8.27
C GLU A 455 29.28 -24.34 9.52
N LYS A 456 28.58 -23.28 9.96
CA LYS A 456 28.99 -22.50 11.13
C LYS A 456 28.92 -23.30 12.43
N LYS A 457 27.90 -24.16 12.56
CA LYS A 457 27.77 -25.08 13.69
C LYS A 457 28.95 -26.07 13.75
N HIS A 458 29.31 -26.64 12.61
CA HIS A 458 30.44 -27.57 12.52
C HIS A 458 31.75 -26.88 12.88
N GLY A 459 32.06 -25.73 12.27
CA GLY A 459 33.28 -24.98 12.58
C GLY A 459 33.36 -24.49 14.04
N ALA A 460 32.23 -24.11 14.65
CA ALA A 460 32.19 -23.77 16.08
C ALA A 460 32.48 -24.99 16.97
N SER A 461 31.94 -26.16 16.60
CA SER A 461 32.19 -27.43 17.31
C SER A 461 33.67 -27.82 17.25
N GLU A 462 34.27 -27.76 16.06
CA GLU A 462 35.69 -28.06 15.84
C GLU A 462 36.58 -27.12 16.65
N CYS A 463 36.31 -25.81 16.62
CA CYS A 463 37.08 -24.84 17.39
C CYS A 463 37.02 -25.10 18.91
N ILE A 464 35.86 -25.49 19.44
CA ILE A 464 35.70 -25.86 20.86
C ILE A 464 36.44 -27.17 21.18
N GLU A 465 36.46 -28.13 20.27
CA GLU A 465 37.24 -29.37 20.43
C GLU A 465 38.75 -29.11 20.41
N GLU A 466 39.22 -28.23 19.54
CA GLU A 466 40.61 -27.78 19.53
C GLU A 466 40.99 -27.15 20.87
N LEU A 467 40.14 -26.27 21.44
CA LEU A 467 40.36 -25.69 22.77
C LEU A 467 40.41 -26.75 23.87
N SER A 468 39.55 -27.78 23.80
CA SER A 468 39.61 -28.94 24.71
C SER A 468 40.97 -29.65 24.61
N GLY A 469 41.48 -29.88 23.39
CA GLY A 469 42.78 -30.49 23.11
C GLY A 469 43.99 -29.65 23.58
N HIS A 470 43.88 -28.33 23.60
CA HIS A 470 44.89 -27.47 24.23
C HIS A 470 44.94 -27.67 25.74
N CYS A 471 43.78 -27.71 26.40
CA CYS A 471 43.69 -27.90 27.85
C CYS A 471 44.20 -29.29 28.30
N SER A 472 44.22 -30.29 27.42
CA SER A 472 44.84 -31.60 27.68
C SER A 472 46.36 -31.60 27.53
N GLY A 473 46.97 -30.53 27.01
CA GLY A 473 48.41 -30.38 26.82
C GLY A 473 48.97 -31.11 25.59
N SER A 474 48.16 -31.33 24.55
CA SER A 474 48.52 -32.09 23.36
C SER A 474 49.19 -31.28 22.25
N TRP A 475 49.20 -29.94 22.34
CA TRP A 475 49.89 -29.05 21.38
C TRP A 475 51.25 -28.57 21.90
N ALA A 476 52.24 -28.56 21.01
CA ALA A 476 53.58 -28.05 21.27
C ALA A 476 53.59 -26.51 21.23
N SER A 477 53.01 -25.86 22.25
CA SER A 477 53.06 -24.40 22.43
C SER A 477 53.66 -24.05 23.80
N PRO A 478 54.32 -22.89 24.00
CA PRO A 478 55.13 -22.61 25.19
C PRO A 478 54.34 -22.41 26.49
N CYS A 479 53.01 -22.29 26.42
CA CYS A 479 52.16 -21.98 27.57
C CYS A 479 51.40 -23.24 28.03
N LYS A 480 52.01 -24.03 28.92
CA LYS A 480 51.38 -25.23 29.50
C LYS A 480 50.47 -24.85 30.67
N THR A 481 49.16 -24.78 30.43
CA THR A 481 48.15 -24.86 31.50
C THR A 481 47.32 -26.14 31.31
N LYS A 482 47.81 -27.26 31.86
CA LYS A 482 47.03 -28.50 31.93
C LYS A 482 45.87 -28.30 32.90
N ASN A 483 44.63 -28.42 32.41
CA ASN A 483 43.43 -28.35 33.25
C ASN A 483 42.36 -29.32 32.74
N GLU A 484 42.29 -30.50 33.35
CA GLU A 484 41.31 -31.55 32.98
C GLU A 484 39.86 -31.08 33.15
N SER A 485 39.58 -30.21 34.13
CA SER A 485 38.20 -29.70 34.33
C SER A 485 37.72 -28.83 33.16
N LEU A 486 38.60 -28.02 32.59
CA LEU A 486 38.29 -27.19 31.42
C LEU A 486 38.17 -28.05 30.15
N LYS A 487 39.02 -29.07 29.99
CA LYS A 487 38.96 -30.01 28.87
C LYS A 487 37.61 -30.73 28.81
N ASP A 488 37.18 -31.34 29.92
CA ASP A 488 35.90 -32.03 30.00
C ASP A 488 34.72 -31.06 29.77
N TRP A 489 34.87 -29.81 30.23
CA TRP A 489 33.87 -28.77 30.02
C TRP A 489 33.77 -28.37 28.55
N PHE A 490 34.88 -28.06 27.87
CA PHE A 490 34.89 -27.75 26.44
C PHE A 490 34.38 -28.94 25.60
N GLY A 491 34.73 -30.18 25.98
CA GLY A 491 34.21 -31.38 25.31
C GLY A 491 32.69 -31.50 25.40
N LYS A 492 32.11 -31.24 26.58
CA LYS A 492 30.64 -31.18 26.76
C LYS A 492 30.03 -30.02 25.98
N LEU A 493 30.69 -28.87 25.95
CA LEU A 493 30.23 -27.69 25.20
C LEU A 493 30.16 -27.97 23.69
N SER A 494 31.15 -28.67 23.12
CA SER A 494 31.11 -29.12 21.71
C SER A 494 29.89 -30.00 21.42
N GLN A 495 29.61 -30.98 22.29
CA GLN A 495 28.44 -31.84 22.14
C GLN A 495 27.13 -31.04 22.21
N GLU A 496 27.02 -30.06 23.10
CA GLU A 496 25.86 -29.17 23.15
C GLU A 496 25.72 -28.33 21.86
N VAL A 497 26.82 -27.85 21.28
CA VAL A 497 26.81 -27.15 19.99
C VAL A 497 26.31 -28.08 18.88
N CYS A 498 26.72 -29.34 18.86
CA CYS A 498 26.23 -30.35 17.93
C CYS A 498 24.72 -30.64 18.04
N LEU A 499 24.07 -30.29 19.15
CA LEU A 499 22.61 -30.44 19.34
C LEU A 499 21.81 -29.23 18.86
N LEU A 500 22.46 -28.13 18.47
CA LEU A 500 21.77 -26.92 17.99
C LEU A 500 21.04 -27.17 16.67
N ASP A 501 19.80 -26.71 16.59
CA ASP A 501 18.92 -26.88 15.43
C ASP A 501 18.32 -25.53 14.99
N HIS A 502 18.43 -25.22 13.70
CA HIS A 502 17.91 -23.99 13.11
C HIS A 502 16.38 -23.93 13.09
N ARG A 503 15.70 -25.08 13.10
CA ARG A 503 14.22 -25.16 13.17
C ARG A 503 13.69 -24.77 14.54
N ARG A 504 14.54 -24.85 15.57
CA ARG A 504 14.22 -24.51 16.97
C ARG A 504 14.94 -23.23 17.40
N ALA A 505 14.91 -22.19 16.56
CA ALA A 505 15.66 -20.96 16.74
C ALA A 505 15.57 -20.35 18.16
N GLY A 506 14.40 -20.35 18.80
CA GLY A 506 14.23 -19.80 20.16
C GLY A 506 14.95 -20.62 21.26
N THR A 507 14.98 -21.94 21.15
CA THR A 507 15.69 -22.79 22.13
C THR A 507 17.19 -22.80 21.84
N SER A 508 17.57 -22.99 20.57
CA SER A 508 18.96 -22.92 20.12
C SER A 508 19.59 -21.56 20.46
N GLY A 509 18.87 -20.46 20.27
CA GLY A 509 19.33 -19.11 20.62
C GLY A 509 19.63 -18.92 22.11
N ARG A 510 18.79 -19.49 23.00
CA ARG A 510 19.05 -19.45 24.45
C ARG A 510 20.30 -20.24 24.84
N ILE A 511 20.50 -21.40 24.21
CA ILE A 511 21.69 -22.22 24.43
C ILE A 511 22.94 -21.46 23.95
N ILE A 512 22.92 -20.91 22.74
CA ILE A 512 24.01 -20.10 22.18
C ILE A 512 24.34 -18.92 23.10
N TYR A 513 23.34 -18.18 23.58
CA TYR A 513 23.55 -17.05 24.49
C TYR A 513 24.25 -17.48 25.79
N ARG A 514 23.78 -18.57 26.40
CA ARG A 514 24.41 -19.15 27.60
C ARG A 514 25.86 -19.50 27.34
N MET A 515 26.14 -20.20 26.24
CA MET A 515 27.50 -20.60 25.85
C MET A 515 28.41 -19.38 25.69
N ILE A 516 27.98 -18.36 24.95
CA ILE A 516 28.74 -17.12 24.73
C ILE A 516 29.01 -16.40 26.06
N SER A 517 28.02 -16.32 26.95
CA SER A 517 28.21 -15.71 28.27
C SER A 517 29.26 -16.44 29.09
N THR A 518 29.18 -17.77 29.16
CA THR A 518 30.13 -18.56 29.94
C THR A 518 31.55 -18.49 29.37
N LEU A 519 31.70 -18.50 28.05
CA LEU A 519 33.00 -18.32 27.39
C LEU A 519 33.62 -16.95 27.72
N LYS A 520 32.82 -15.88 27.69
CA LYS A 520 33.27 -14.53 28.08
C LYS A 520 33.70 -14.43 29.54
N ASP A 521 33.02 -15.13 30.44
CA ASP A 521 33.36 -15.14 31.87
C ASP A 521 34.71 -15.85 32.11
N ILE A 522 34.96 -16.95 31.38
CA ILE A 522 36.24 -17.68 31.42
C ILE A 522 37.37 -16.81 30.84
N GLU A 523 37.14 -16.14 29.71
CA GLU A 523 38.11 -15.23 29.12
C GLU A 523 38.52 -14.13 30.11
N LYS A 524 37.56 -13.48 30.77
CA LYS A 524 37.83 -12.47 31.81
C LYS A 524 38.61 -13.02 33.00
N PHE A 525 38.29 -14.24 33.44
CA PHE A 525 39.00 -14.89 34.54
C PHE A 525 40.49 -15.14 34.19
N HIS A 526 40.78 -15.52 32.95
CA HIS A 526 42.15 -15.72 32.48
C HIS A 526 42.90 -14.41 32.18
N GLN A 527 42.23 -13.38 31.65
CA GLN A 527 42.81 -12.04 31.49
C GLN A 527 43.15 -11.38 32.83
N GLY A 528 42.34 -11.60 33.88
CA GLY A 528 42.61 -11.11 35.23
C GLY A 528 43.85 -11.75 35.88
N ARG A 529 44.22 -12.99 35.50
CA ARG A 529 45.44 -13.65 35.98
C ARG A 529 46.71 -13.16 35.29
N SER A 530 46.63 -12.69 34.04
CA SER A 530 47.80 -12.14 33.32
C SER A 530 48.24 -10.75 33.79
N TYR A 531 47.44 -10.04 34.60
CA TYR A 531 47.78 -8.70 35.14
C TYR A 531 48.38 -8.71 36.55
N HIS A 532 48.61 -9.87 37.15
CA HIS A 532 49.44 -9.99 38.34
C HIS A 532 50.78 -10.63 37.94
N PRO A 533 51.84 -9.84 37.68
CA PRO A 533 53.18 -10.40 37.71
C PRO A 533 53.44 -10.79 39.16
N GLU A 534 53.62 -12.09 39.39
CA GLU A 534 54.07 -12.64 40.67
C GLU A 534 55.36 -11.92 41.10
N GLY A 535 55.32 -11.33 42.29
CA GLY A 535 56.50 -10.77 42.98
C GLY A 535 57.29 -11.83 43.71
#